data_AF-A0A2N2YP20-F1
#
_entry.id   AF-A0A2N2YP20-F1
#
_cell.length_a   1.000
_cell.length_b   1.000
_cell.length_c   1.000
_cell.angle_alpha   90.00
_cell.angle_beta   90.00
_cell.angle_gamma   90.00
#
_symmetry.space_group_name_H-M   'P 1'
#
loop_
_entity.id
_entity.type
_entity.pdbx_description
1 polymer ?
#
loop_
_entity_poly.entity_id
_entity_poly.type
_entity_poly.pdbx_seq_one_letter_code
_entity_poly.pdbx_strand_id
1 'polypeptide(L)'
;MKKVILLITVLIPMLLSSQEITKKKEIINLSNLCTINLYQDYLDGKLVGEHVLWMSKNNEYKQIIDLITIYSGDMKGLADLLDKSIEFCENEDVGSMTTIGDVTVNIGKITGWKYFSFYADNGFTYMKIKNLIKMRKAVEKYL
;
A
#
# COMPACT_ATOMS: atom_id res chain seq x y z
N MET A 1 -38.92 -59.84 -19.36
CA MET A 1 -39.24 -58.43 -19.00
C MET A 1 -37.97 -57.60 -19.07
N LYS A 2 -37.85 -56.70 -20.06
CA LYS A 2 -36.67 -55.82 -20.20
C LYS A 2 -36.79 -54.66 -19.21
N LYS A 3 -35.84 -54.52 -18.29
CA LYS A 3 -35.73 -53.35 -17.40
C LYS A 3 -35.07 -52.22 -18.19
N VAL A 4 -35.83 -51.16 -18.46
CA VAL A 4 -35.28 -49.91 -19.00
C VAL A 4 -34.80 -49.09 -17.81
N ILE A 5 -33.49 -48.89 -17.70
CA ILE A 5 -32.90 -47.96 -16.74
C ILE A 5 -32.97 -46.58 -17.40
N LEU A 6 -33.87 -45.73 -16.91
CA LEU A 6 -33.95 -44.34 -17.31
C LEU A 6 -32.84 -43.58 -16.54
N LEU A 7 -31.71 -43.33 -17.21
CA LEU A 7 -30.65 -42.50 -16.66
C LEU A 7 -31.07 -41.03 -16.84
N ILE A 8 -31.65 -40.43 -15.81
CA ILE A 8 -31.92 -38.99 -15.78
C ILE A 8 -30.60 -38.29 -15.44
N THR A 9 -29.86 -37.87 -16.47
CA THR A 9 -28.78 -36.89 -16.31
C THR A 9 -29.41 -35.55 -15.95
N VAL A 10 -29.44 -35.24 -14.65
CA VAL A 10 -29.74 -33.89 -14.18
C VAL A 10 -28.57 -33.00 -14.61
N LEU A 11 -28.70 -32.38 -15.78
CA LEU A 11 -27.91 -31.22 -16.17
C LEU A 11 -28.30 -30.10 -15.20
N ILE A 12 -27.56 -29.99 -14.09
CA ILE A 12 -27.52 -28.75 -13.31
C ILE A 12 -26.85 -27.75 -14.24
N PRO A 13 -27.53 -26.68 -14.71
CA PRO A 13 -26.80 -25.56 -15.27
C PRO A 13 -25.94 -25.03 -14.12
N MET A 14 -24.65 -25.32 -14.16
CA MET A 14 -23.69 -24.56 -13.38
C MET A 14 -23.85 -23.12 -13.89
N LEU A 15 -24.63 -22.33 -13.16
CA LEU A 15 -24.44 -20.89 -13.14
C LEU A 15 -22.97 -20.73 -12.79
N LEU A 16 -22.16 -20.44 -13.81
CA LEU A 16 -20.78 -19.99 -13.65
C LEU A 16 -20.89 -18.68 -12.87
N SER A 17 -20.94 -18.78 -11.55
CA SER A 17 -20.81 -17.63 -10.68
C SER A 17 -19.43 -17.07 -10.95
N SER A 18 -19.38 -15.88 -11.54
CA SER A 18 -18.14 -15.11 -11.70
C SER A 18 -17.41 -15.09 -10.36
N GLN A 19 -16.17 -15.57 -10.33
CA GLN A 19 -15.42 -15.66 -9.09
C GLN A 19 -14.57 -14.40 -8.93
N GLU A 20 -14.96 -13.55 -7.98
CA GLU A 20 -14.18 -12.39 -7.56
C GLU A 20 -13.25 -12.77 -6.40
N ILE A 21 -11.96 -12.50 -6.57
CA ILE A 21 -10.94 -12.76 -5.54
C ILE A 21 -10.01 -11.56 -5.44
N THR A 22 -9.89 -10.99 -4.24
CA THR A 22 -8.84 -10.03 -3.91
C THR A 22 -7.69 -10.75 -3.20
N LYS A 23 -6.48 -10.64 -3.74
CA LYS A 23 -5.25 -11.13 -3.09
C LYS A 23 -4.47 -9.96 -2.51
N LYS A 24 -4.03 -10.10 -1.26
CA LYS A 24 -3.14 -9.16 -0.59
C LYS A 24 -1.70 -9.69 -0.60
N LYS A 25 -0.75 -8.85 -0.98
CA LYS A 25 0.68 -9.10 -0.89
C LYS A 25 1.36 -7.96 -0.12
N GLU A 26 2.00 -8.30 1.00
CA GLU A 26 2.86 -7.34 1.70
C GLU A 26 4.17 -7.17 0.90
N ILE A 27 4.43 -5.96 0.43
CA ILE A 27 5.64 -5.64 -0.34
C ILE A 27 6.76 -5.20 0.60
N ILE A 28 6.40 -4.49 1.66
CA ILE A 28 7.35 -3.90 2.61
C ILE A 28 6.82 -4.03 4.03
N ASN A 29 7.72 -4.41 4.93
CA ASN A 29 7.53 -4.30 6.37
C ASN A 29 8.77 -3.68 7.00
N LEU A 30 8.63 -2.45 7.50
CA LEU A 30 9.66 -1.76 8.26
C LEU A 30 9.24 -1.77 9.72
N SER A 31 9.60 -2.84 10.42
CA SER A 31 9.55 -2.98 11.89
C SER A 31 8.19 -2.63 12.49
N ASN A 32 7.12 -3.33 12.08
CA ASN A 32 5.76 -3.29 12.63
C ASN A 32 5.05 -1.91 12.63
N LEU A 33 5.72 -0.86 12.13
CA LEU A 33 5.26 0.52 12.21
C LEU A 33 4.96 1.11 10.82
N CYS A 34 5.35 0.44 9.75
CA CYS A 34 5.14 0.87 8.38
C CYS A 34 5.04 -0.35 7.45
N THR A 35 3.94 -0.44 6.72
CA THR A 35 3.69 -1.50 5.74
C THR A 35 3.22 -0.92 4.42
N ILE A 36 3.66 -1.51 3.32
CA ILE A 36 3.07 -1.28 1.99
C ILE A 36 2.48 -2.60 1.52
N ASN A 37 1.20 -2.58 1.20
CA ASN A 37 0.46 -3.73 0.70
C ASN A 37 0.00 -3.47 -0.73
N LEU A 38 0.19 -4.44 -1.60
CA LEU A 38 -0.42 -4.50 -2.92
C LEU A 38 -1.61 -5.45 -2.86
N TYR A 39 -2.72 -4.98 -3.39
CA TYR A 39 -3.94 -5.73 -3.55
C TYR A 39 -4.20 -5.92 -5.02
N GLN A 40 -4.56 -7.14 -5.39
CA GLN A 40 -4.78 -7.55 -6.77
C GLN A 40 -6.14 -8.22 -6.86
N ASP A 41 -7.01 -7.62 -7.67
CA ASP A 41 -8.38 -8.06 -7.85
C ASP A 41 -8.46 -8.93 -9.11
N TYR A 42 -9.04 -10.12 -8.97
CA TYR A 42 -9.19 -11.09 -10.04
C TYR A 42 -10.66 -11.39 -10.28
N LEU A 43 -11.04 -11.39 -11.56
CA LEU A 43 -12.34 -11.83 -12.05
C LEU A 43 -12.11 -13.06 -12.93
N ASP A 44 -12.67 -14.21 -12.53
CA ASP A 44 -12.52 -15.49 -13.24
C ASP A 44 -11.04 -15.85 -13.51
N GLY A 45 -10.18 -15.54 -12.54
CA GLY A 45 -8.74 -15.79 -12.59
C GLY A 45 -7.92 -14.78 -13.40
N LYS A 46 -8.55 -13.78 -14.03
CA LYS A 46 -7.85 -12.68 -14.74
C LYS A 46 -7.69 -11.48 -13.82
N LEU A 47 -6.49 -10.88 -13.80
CA LEU A 47 -6.25 -9.63 -13.08
C LEU A 47 -7.08 -8.51 -13.72
N VAL A 48 -7.91 -7.84 -12.93
CA VAL A 48 -8.77 -6.74 -13.37
C VAL A 48 -8.51 -5.43 -12.65
N GLY A 49 -7.79 -5.47 -11.53
CA GLY A 49 -7.44 -4.27 -10.77
C GLY A 49 -6.22 -4.49 -9.90
N GLU A 50 -5.49 -3.41 -9.64
CA GLU A 50 -4.48 -3.35 -8.61
C GLU A 50 -4.61 -2.06 -7.81
N HIS A 51 -4.33 -2.14 -6.52
CA HIS A 51 -4.24 -0.97 -5.66
C HIS A 51 -3.19 -1.18 -4.58
N VAL A 52 -2.55 -0.09 -4.18
CA VAL A 52 -1.49 -0.07 -3.18
C VAL A 52 -1.94 0.75 -2.00
N LEU A 53 -1.67 0.22 -0.80
CA LEU A 53 -1.94 0.89 0.46
C LEU A 53 -0.66 0.97 1.28
N TRP A 54 -0.21 2.19 1.56
CA TRP A 54 0.85 2.46 2.52
C TRP A 54 0.23 2.87 3.85
N MET A 55 0.39 2.02 4.86
CA MET A 55 -0.04 2.28 6.23
C MET A 55 1.16 2.51 7.15
N SER A 56 1.03 3.39 8.12
CA SER A 56 2.02 3.57 9.19
C SER A 56 1.33 3.74 10.54
N LYS A 57 2.06 3.56 11.65
CA LYS A 57 1.52 3.84 12.97
C LYS A 57 1.31 5.35 13.16
N ASN A 58 0.16 5.70 13.70
CA ASN A 58 -0.16 7.04 14.15
C ASN A 58 0.69 7.41 15.38
N ASN A 59 1.41 8.53 15.32
CA ASN A 59 2.15 9.05 16.47
C ASN A 59 1.35 10.05 17.32
N GLU A 60 0.20 10.53 16.85
CA GLU A 60 -0.69 11.40 17.61
C GLU A 60 -1.33 10.63 18.78
N TYR A 61 -1.83 9.43 18.50
CA TYR A 61 -2.38 8.53 19.51
C TYR A 61 -1.28 7.60 20.01
N LYS A 62 -0.87 7.77 21.27
CA LYS A 62 0.23 7.00 21.89
C LYS A 62 -0.08 5.51 22.11
N GLN A 63 -1.26 5.03 21.70
CA GLN A 63 -1.60 3.60 21.78
C GLN A 63 -0.96 2.82 20.62
N ILE A 64 -0.72 1.53 20.83
CA ILE A 64 0.13 0.70 19.95
C ILE A 64 -0.56 0.35 18.61
N ILE A 65 -1.87 0.60 18.46
CA ILE A 65 -2.71 -0.01 17.43
C ILE A 65 -3.29 0.94 16.37
N ASP A 66 -3.04 2.24 16.46
CA ASP A 66 -3.65 3.19 15.53
C ASP A 66 -2.80 3.29 14.24
N LEU A 67 -3.36 2.86 13.11
CA LEU A 67 -2.75 2.98 11.79
C LEU A 67 -3.31 4.22 11.07
N ILE A 68 -2.44 4.95 10.40
CA ILE A 68 -2.78 5.99 9.43
C ILE A 68 -2.49 5.49 8.02
N THR A 69 -3.30 5.93 7.06
CA THR A 69 -3.05 5.72 5.64
C THR A 69 -2.26 6.91 5.13
N ILE A 70 -1.03 6.65 4.66
CA ILE A 70 -0.17 7.69 4.08
C ILE A 70 -0.45 7.85 2.60
N TYR A 71 -0.72 6.75 1.91
CA TYR A 71 -1.01 6.75 0.48
C TYR A 71 -1.92 5.59 0.12
N SER A 72 -2.86 5.87 -0.78
CA SER A 72 -3.72 4.89 -1.44
C SER A 72 -3.79 5.25 -2.93
N GLY A 73 -3.50 4.30 -3.80
CA GLY A 73 -3.48 4.53 -5.25
C GLY A 73 -2.76 3.42 -5.99
N ASP A 74 -2.20 3.71 -7.16
CA ASP A 74 -1.42 2.73 -7.92
C ASP A 74 0.09 2.74 -7.55
N MET A 75 0.82 1.75 -8.07
CA MET A 75 2.26 1.59 -7.80
C MET A 75 3.11 2.72 -8.37
N LYS A 76 2.70 3.29 -9.50
CA LYS A 76 3.41 4.38 -10.16
C LYS A 76 3.29 5.67 -9.37
N GLY A 77 2.09 6.01 -8.90
CA GLY A 77 1.86 7.16 -8.04
C GLY A 77 2.59 7.03 -6.69
N LEU A 78 2.69 5.80 -6.14
CA LEU A 78 3.51 5.56 -4.97
C LEU A 78 5.00 5.81 -5.26
N ALA A 79 5.50 5.32 -6.40
CA ALA A 79 6.88 5.55 -6.82
C ALA A 79 7.17 7.05 -6.98
N ASP A 80 6.28 7.79 -7.65
CA ASP A 80 6.39 9.23 -7.85
C ASP A 80 6.37 10.00 -6.52
N LEU A 81 5.50 9.61 -5.57
CA LEU A 81 5.48 10.19 -4.22
C LEU A 81 6.81 9.97 -3.50
N LEU A 82 7.36 8.75 -3.57
CA LEU A 82 8.63 8.42 -2.94
C LEU A 82 9.80 9.16 -3.59
N ASP A 83 9.85 9.28 -4.91
CA ASP A 83 10.91 9.98 -5.63
C ASP A 83 10.91 11.48 -5.29
N LYS A 84 9.76 12.14 -5.35
CA LYS A 84 9.63 13.56 -4.97
C LYS A 84 9.94 13.79 -3.50
N SER A 85 9.55 12.85 -2.64
CA SER A 85 9.88 12.89 -1.22
C SER A 85 11.39 12.81 -0.99
N ILE A 86 12.08 11.88 -1.65
CA ILE A 86 13.53 11.73 -1.55
C ILE A 86 14.23 12.97 -2.09
N GLU A 87 13.83 13.46 -3.26
CA GLU A 87 14.39 14.66 -3.89
C GLU A 87 14.26 15.88 -2.96
N PHE A 88 13.07 16.11 -2.39
CA PHE A 88 12.86 17.17 -1.41
C PHE A 88 13.81 17.02 -0.20
N CYS A 89 13.95 15.81 0.32
CA CYS A 89 14.81 15.50 1.47
C CYS A 89 16.29 15.81 1.24
N GLU A 90 16.76 15.61 0.01
CA GLU A 90 18.15 15.76 -0.39
C GLU A 90 18.52 17.21 -0.69
N ASN A 91 17.56 17.99 -1.21
CA ASN A 91 17.82 19.36 -1.68
C ASN A 91 17.45 20.45 -0.66
N GLU A 92 16.66 20.12 0.37
CA GLU A 92 16.12 21.11 1.29
C GLU A 92 16.68 21.01 2.73
N ASP A 93 16.56 22.12 3.45
CA ASP A 93 17.06 22.25 4.81
C ASP A 93 16.11 21.66 5.87
N VAL A 94 16.67 21.41 7.06
CA VAL A 94 15.86 21.03 8.23
C VAL A 94 14.91 22.18 8.57
N GLY A 95 13.64 21.85 8.77
CA GLY A 95 12.56 22.82 8.98
C GLY A 95 11.73 23.06 7.73
N SER A 96 12.22 22.69 6.54
CA SER A 96 11.46 22.80 5.30
C SER A 96 10.25 21.87 5.30
N MET A 97 9.17 22.34 4.67
CA MET A 97 7.91 21.63 4.49
C MET A 97 7.38 21.85 3.08
N THR A 98 6.78 20.81 2.49
CA THR A 98 6.11 20.86 1.19
C THR A 98 4.89 19.95 1.18
N THR A 99 4.12 19.99 0.10
CA THR A 99 2.97 19.10 -0.12
C THR A 99 3.16 18.38 -1.45
N ILE A 100 3.04 17.04 -1.44
CA ILE A 100 3.16 16.17 -2.60
C ILE A 100 1.85 15.41 -2.76
N GLY A 101 1.01 15.83 -3.71
CA GLY A 101 -0.37 15.35 -3.79
C GLY A 101 -1.15 15.78 -2.55
N ASP A 102 -1.78 14.83 -1.87
CA ASP A 102 -2.52 15.07 -0.62
C ASP A 102 -1.66 14.84 0.63
N VAL A 103 -0.37 14.54 0.46
CA VAL A 103 0.53 14.23 1.57
C VAL A 103 1.42 15.44 1.86
N THR A 104 1.32 15.97 3.08
CA THR A 104 2.25 17.01 3.53
C THR A 104 3.50 16.38 4.13
N VAL A 105 4.64 16.95 3.79
CA VAL A 105 5.96 16.37 4.01
C VAL A 105 6.87 17.41 4.67
N ASN A 106 7.57 17.01 5.74
CA ASN A 106 8.48 17.87 6.47
C ASN A 106 9.84 17.20 6.73
N ILE A 107 10.90 18.01 6.69
CA ILE A 107 12.24 17.60 7.12
C ILE A 107 12.47 18.07 8.55
N GLY A 108 12.57 17.12 9.47
CA GLY A 108 12.85 17.38 10.87
C GLY A 108 14.24 16.93 11.29
N LYS A 109 14.66 17.36 12.49
CA LYS A 109 15.86 16.84 13.17
C LYS A 109 15.55 16.47 14.61
N ILE A 110 15.69 15.19 14.96
CA ILE A 110 15.59 14.68 16.34
C ILE A 110 16.95 14.08 16.70
N THR A 111 17.51 14.50 17.84
CA THR A 111 18.76 13.95 18.40
C THR A 111 19.91 13.81 17.38
N GLY A 112 20.04 14.78 16.48
CA GLY A 112 21.09 14.82 15.46
C GLY A 112 20.75 14.16 14.12
N TRP A 113 19.64 13.43 14.03
CA TRP A 113 19.23 12.71 12.82
C TRP A 113 18.21 13.51 12.01
N LYS A 114 18.50 13.74 10.72
CA LYS A 114 17.47 14.17 9.77
C LYS A 114 16.43 13.05 9.64
N TYR A 115 15.16 13.39 9.79
CA TYR A 115 14.03 12.50 9.57
C TYR A 115 13.00 13.17 8.69
N PHE A 116 12.12 12.33 8.16
CA PHE A 116 11.08 12.72 7.23
C PHE A 116 9.73 12.44 7.88
N SER A 117 8.87 13.45 7.96
CA SER A 117 7.51 13.30 8.47
C SER A 117 6.52 13.37 7.33
N PHE A 118 5.51 12.50 7.40
CA PHE A 118 4.33 12.54 6.56
C PHE A 118 3.13 12.90 7.44
N TYR A 119 2.38 13.90 7.03
CA TYR A 119 1.12 14.30 7.62
C TYR A 119 -0.02 13.90 6.69
N ALA A 120 -0.97 13.17 7.24
CA ALA A 120 -2.22 12.76 6.61
C ALA A 120 -3.40 13.22 7.49
N ASP A 121 -4.62 13.20 6.95
CA ASP A 121 -5.81 13.79 7.59
C ASP A 121 -6.05 13.38 9.05
N ASN A 122 -5.60 12.18 9.45
CA ASN A 122 -5.84 11.59 10.76
C ASN A 122 -4.57 11.36 11.60
N GLY A 123 -3.44 11.99 11.24
CA GLY A 123 -2.24 11.97 12.07
C GLY A 123 -0.95 12.09 11.27
N PHE A 124 0.15 11.72 11.91
CA PHE A 124 1.47 11.79 11.26
C PHE A 124 2.33 10.58 11.59
N THR A 125 3.23 10.28 10.66
CA THR A 125 4.32 9.33 10.85
C THR A 125 5.65 9.99 10.54
N TYR A 126 6.73 9.42 11.05
CA TYR A 126 8.08 9.83 10.69
C TYR A 126 8.99 8.63 10.45
N MET A 127 9.97 8.80 9.58
CA MET A 127 10.98 7.79 9.32
C MET A 127 12.31 8.39 8.85
N LYS A 128 13.37 7.59 8.92
CA LYS A 128 14.69 7.98 8.41
C LYS A 128 14.66 7.97 6.88
N ILE A 129 15.34 8.90 6.22
CA ILE A 129 15.46 8.95 4.74
C ILE A 129 15.90 7.61 4.13
N LYS A 130 16.83 6.89 4.79
CA LYS A 130 17.28 5.56 4.34
C LYS A 130 16.14 4.54 4.20
N ASN A 131 15.07 4.71 4.98
CA ASN A 131 13.89 3.85 4.90
C ASN A 131 13.04 4.22 3.68
N LEU A 132 12.87 5.50 3.34
CA LEU A 132 12.24 5.91 2.08
C LEU A 132 12.99 5.33 0.88
N ILE A 133 14.32 5.46 0.86
CA ILE A 133 15.15 4.92 -0.22
C ILE A 133 14.99 3.39 -0.33
N LYS A 134 14.97 2.69 0.81
CA LYS A 134 14.71 1.24 0.84
C LYS A 134 13.31 0.92 0.31
N MET A 135 12.32 1.76 0.62
CA MET A 135 10.95 1.59 0.14
C MET A 135 10.87 1.76 -1.38
N ARG A 136 11.50 2.82 -1.89
CA ARG A 136 11.52 3.11 -3.32
C ARG A 136 12.12 1.97 -4.15
N LYS A 137 13.23 1.39 -3.68
CA LYS A 137 13.88 0.21 -4.30
C LYS A 137 13.01 -1.05 -4.26
N ALA A 138 12.18 -1.21 -3.23
CA ALA A 138 11.28 -2.34 -3.14
C ALA A 138 10.07 -2.19 -4.08
N VAL A 139 9.55 -0.96 -4.20
CA VAL A 139 8.48 -0.58 -5.13
C VAL A 139 8.90 -0.77 -6.59
N GLU A 140 10.16 -0.49 -6.93
CA GLU A 140 10.70 -0.63 -8.30
C GLU A 140 10.50 -2.02 -8.92
N LYS A 141 10.40 -3.07 -8.10
CA LYS A 141 10.18 -4.45 -8.57
C LYS A 141 8.76 -4.70 -9.11
N TYR A 142 7.89 -3.71 -9.01
CA TYR A 142 6.46 -3.79 -9.33
C TYR A 142 6.03 -2.70 -10.33
N LEU A 143 7.00 -1.96 -10.89
CA LEU A 143 6.81 -1.05 -12.02
C LEU A 143 7.22 -1.76 -13.31
#